data_AF-A0A7I0HWQ2-F1
#
_entry.id   AF-A0A7I0HWQ2-F1
#
_cell.length_a   1.000
_cell.length_b   1.000
_cell.length_c   1.000
_cell.angle_alpha   90.00
_cell.angle_beta   90.00
_cell.angle_gamma   90.00
#
_symmetry.space_group_name_H-M   'P 1'
#
loop_
_entity.id
_entity.type
_entity.pdbx_description
1 polymer ?
#
loop_
_entity_poly.entity_id
_entity_poly.type
_entity_poly.pdbx_seq_one_letter_code
_entity_poly.pdbx_strand_id
1 'polypeptide(L)'
;MKLGEWKEISFEPPFLPPSGLWKQAESLSLTSELESSAISFLKDFTKVLNSKDAKKILAQTFFRAKDTSEVRYYPYVEADELKSIQGMTKVIGSTWKLDPIKTKYKLLCNQQILEITNQKGEPVISSKKSGSIPIYLSRINGKWVIVR
;
A
#
# COMPACT_ATOMS: atom_id res chain seq x y z
N MET A 1 -18.35 -14.36 -37.40
CA MET A 1 -16.96 -14.78 -37.08
C MET A 1 -17.05 -15.60 -35.80
N LYS A 2 -16.80 -16.92 -35.83
CA LYS A 2 -16.78 -17.74 -34.61
C LYS A 2 -15.38 -17.64 -34.02
N LEU A 3 -15.26 -16.99 -32.86
CA LEU A 3 -14.08 -17.16 -32.01
C LEU A 3 -13.98 -18.66 -31.68
N GLY A 4 -12.79 -19.25 -31.84
CA GLY A 4 -12.57 -20.68 -31.68
C GLY A 4 -12.92 -21.21 -30.28
N GLU A 5 -12.72 -22.51 -30.07
CA GLU A 5 -13.01 -23.14 -28.78
C GLU A 5 -12.02 -22.69 -27.69
N TRP A 6 -12.56 -22.31 -26.53
CA TRP A 6 -11.76 -22.06 -25.35
C TRP A 6 -11.20 -23.37 -24.81
N LYS A 7 -9.89 -23.42 -24.61
CA LYS A 7 -9.21 -24.59 -24.03
C LYS A 7 -8.60 -24.18 -22.69
N GLU A 8 -8.95 -24.92 -21.65
CA GLU A 8 -8.35 -24.76 -20.33
C GLU A 8 -6.98 -25.43 -20.30
N ILE A 9 -5.96 -24.75 -19.79
CA ILE A 9 -4.58 -25.25 -19.73
C ILE A 9 -4.19 -25.26 -18.26
N SER A 10 -3.71 -26.41 -17.76
CA SER A 10 -3.15 -26.50 -16.42
C SER A 10 -1.80 -25.80 -16.38
N PHE A 11 -1.64 -24.85 -15.45
CA PHE A 11 -0.39 -24.15 -15.20
C PHE A 11 0.03 -24.36 -13.75
N GLU A 12 1.08 -25.13 -13.54
CA GLU A 12 1.78 -25.20 -12.26
C GLU A 12 3.00 -24.30 -12.33
N PRO A 13 3.03 -23.17 -11.60
CA PRO A 13 4.18 -22.29 -11.65
C PRO A 13 5.41 -23.02 -11.10
N PRO A 14 6.60 -22.83 -11.71
CA PRO A 14 7.83 -23.48 -11.27
C PRO A 14 8.28 -23.05 -9.85
N PHE A 15 7.63 -22.03 -9.30
CA PHE A 15 7.81 -21.53 -7.95
C PHE A 15 6.46 -21.16 -7.36
N LEU A 16 6.27 -21.46 -6.08
CA LEU A 16 5.12 -20.94 -5.33
C LEU A 16 5.14 -19.41 -5.35
N PRO A 17 3.97 -18.74 -5.41
CA PRO A 17 3.92 -17.29 -5.32
C PRO A 17 4.67 -16.86 -4.05
N PRO A 18 5.66 -15.97 -4.19
CA PRO A 18 6.68 -15.77 -3.17
C PRO A 18 6.16 -15.20 -1.85
N SER A 19 5.00 -14.54 -1.85
CA SER A 19 4.39 -13.96 -0.65
C SER A 19 3.11 -14.70 -0.25
N GLY A 20 3.15 -15.33 0.92
CA GLY A 20 1.98 -15.95 1.55
C GLY A 20 1.11 -14.95 2.32
N LEU A 21 1.55 -13.69 2.43
CA LEU A 21 0.93 -12.67 3.29
C LEU A 21 -0.49 -12.32 2.83
N TRP A 22 -0.77 -12.43 1.54
CA TRP A 22 -2.07 -12.11 0.93
C TRP A 22 -3.18 -13.11 1.23
N LYS A 23 -2.85 -14.31 1.74
CA LYS A 23 -3.87 -15.29 2.19
C LYS A 23 -4.73 -14.76 3.35
N GLN A 24 -4.24 -13.75 4.06
CA GLN A 24 -4.91 -13.12 5.20
C GLN A 24 -5.65 -11.83 4.81
N ALA A 25 -5.56 -11.40 3.55
CA ALA A 25 -6.17 -10.17 3.09
C ALA A 25 -7.69 -10.34 2.92
N GLU A 26 -8.43 -9.47 3.59
CA GLU A 26 -9.89 -9.42 3.54
C GLU A 26 -10.37 -8.95 2.16
N SER A 27 -11.53 -9.44 1.73
CA SER A 27 -12.26 -8.83 0.62
C SER A 27 -12.99 -7.59 1.12
N LEU A 28 -12.84 -6.48 0.41
CA LEU A 28 -13.37 -5.17 0.77
C LEU A 28 -14.64 -4.86 -0.02
N SER A 29 -15.46 -3.96 0.50
CA SER A 29 -16.60 -3.39 -0.21
C SER A 29 -16.66 -1.90 0.07
N LEU A 30 -16.86 -1.09 -0.98
CA LEU A 30 -16.90 0.36 -0.85
C LEU A 30 -18.17 0.76 -0.09
N THR A 31 -17.96 1.23 1.13
CA THR A 31 -18.98 1.72 2.05
C THR A 31 -18.46 3.01 2.66
N SER A 32 -19.36 3.91 3.07
CA SER A 32 -18.98 5.19 3.67
C SER A 32 -18.13 4.99 4.93
N GLU A 33 -18.39 3.93 5.70
CA GLU A 33 -17.61 3.53 6.87
C GLU A 33 -16.19 3.11 6.50
N LEU A 34 -16.04 2.24 5.48
CA LEU A 34 -14.73 1.79 5.02
C LEU A 34 -13.89 2.98 4.53
N GLU A 35 -14.48 3.82 3.68
CA GLU A 35 -13.85 5.02 3.12
C GLU A 35 -13.39 5.97 4.22
N SER A 36 -14.27 6.27 5.19
CA SER A 36 -13.95 7.13 6.33
C SER A 36 -12.82 6.55 7.19
N SER A 37 -12.84 5.24 7.43
CA SER A 37 -11.79 4.57 8.22
C SER A 37 -10.44 4.59 7.50
N ALA A 38 -10.41 4.46 6.18
CA ALA A 38 -9.19 4.53 5.38
C ALA A 38 -8.60 5.95 5.39
N ILE A 39 -9.45 6.98 5.28
CA ILE A 39 -9.00 8.38 5.41
C ILE A 39 -8.46 8.68 6.81
N SER A 40 -9.09 8.14 7.87
CA SER A 40 -8.57 8.26 9.23
C SER A 40 -7.20 7.62 9.36
N PHE A 41 -7.02 6.41 8.80
CA PHE A 41 -5.72 5.74 8.77
C PHE A 41 -4.66 6.59 8.05
N LEU A 42 -4.98 7.14 6.87
CA LEU A 42 -4.05 8.00 6.13
C LEU A 42 -3.70 9.29 6.88
N LYS A 43 -4.64 9.86 7.64
CA LYS A 43 -4.40 11.03 8.49
C LYS A 43 -3.39 10.71 9.58
N ASP A 44 -3.51 9.54 10.21
CA ASP A 44 -2.57 9.10 11.25
C ASP A 44 -1.21 8.73 10.65
N PHE A 45 -1.19 8.06 9.49
CA PHE A 45 0.05 7.81 8.76
C PHE A 45 0.77 9.11 8.36
N THR A 46 0.03 10.14 7.96
CA THR A 46 0.61 11.47 7.65
C THR A 46 1.28 12.10 8.88
N LYS A 47 0.73 11.91 10.09
CA LYS A 47 1.38 12.35 11.34
C LYS A 47 2.67 11.57 11.60
N VAL A 48 2.64 10.25 11.37
CA VAL A 48 3.82 9.38 11.50
C VAL A 48 4.93 9.80 10.53
N LEU A 49 4.61 10.03 9.26
CA LEU A 49 5.55 10.54 8.26
C LEU A 49 6.19 11.87 8.71
N ASN A 50 5.37 12.80 9.22
CA ASN A 50 5.84 14.10 9.68
C ASN A 50 6.63 14.06 10.99
N SER A 51 6.48 13.00 11.80
CA SER A 51 7.33 12.78 12.98
C SER A 51 8.79 12.45 12.62
N LYS A 52 9.02 11.99 11.38
CA LYS A 52 10.33 11.54 10.86
C LYS A 52 10.98 10.42 11.68
N ASP A 53 10.21 9.76 12.55
CA ASP A 53 10.65 8.61 13.34
C ASP A 53 10.64 7.36 12.44
N ALA A 54 11.84 6.92 12.05
CA ALA A 54 12.01 5.79 11.16
C ALA A 54 11.39 4.50 11.68
N LYS A 55 11.37 4.27 13.00
CA LYS A 55 10.78 3.07 13.60
C LYS A 55 9.26 3.10 13.48
N LYS A 56 8.64 4.25 13.73
CA LYS A 56 7.18 4.41 13.57
C LYS A 56 6.74 4.30 12.12
N ILE A 57 7.51 4.88 11.20
CA ILE A 57 7.26 4.77 9.76
C ILE A 57 7.35 3.29 9.34
N LEU A 58 8.43 2.60 9.72
CA LEU A 58 8.60 1.19 9.42
C LEU A 58 7.44 0.33 9.97
N ALA A 59 6.99 0.58 11.20
CA ALA A 59 5.89 -0.18 11.78
C ALA A 59 4.60 -0.08 10.94
N GLN A 60 4.34 1.08 10.32
CA GLN A 60 3.18 1.30 9.44
C GLN A 60 3.39 0.72 8.03
N THR A 61 4.63 0.63 7.56
CA THR A 61 4.99 0.12 6.22
C THR A 61 5.55 -1.31 6.24
N PHE A 62 5.53 -1.99 7.39
CA PHE A 62 6.18 -3.29 7.59
C PHE A 62 5.66 -4.33 6.60
N PHE A 63 4.34 -4.39 6.41
CA PHE A 63 3.72 -5.31 5.46
C PHE A 63 4.28 -5.12 4.05
N ARG A 64 4.25 -3.88 3.54
CA ARG A 64 4.81 -3.53 2.22
C ARG A 64 6.29 -3.90 2.12
N ALA A 65 7.09 -3.64 3.16
CA ALA A 65 8.53 -3.93 3.14
C ALA A 65 8.78 -5.44 3.06
N LYS A 66 8.15 -6.21 3.96
CA LYS A 66 8.26 -7.67 3.99
C LYS A 66 7.75 -8.32 2.71
N ASP A 67 6.58 -7.91 2.23
CA ASP A 67 6.00 -8.39 0.98
C ASP A 67 6.90 -8.09 -0.22
N THR A 68 7.53 -6.91 -0.27
CA THR A 68 8.47 -6.56 -1.36
C THR A 68 9.70 -7.44 -1.35
N SER A 69 10.28 -7.73 -0.17
CA SER A 69 11.42 -8.64 -0.03
C SER A 69 11.05 -10.06 -0.46
N GLU A 70 9.94 -10.60 0.06
CA GLU A 70 9.44 -11.93 -0.27
C GLU A 70 9.22 -12.06 -1.78
N VAL A 71 8.50 -11.13 -2.41
CA VAL A 71 8.22 -11.13 -3.86
C VAL A 71 9.48 -11.11 -4.72
N ARG A 72 10.59 -10.55 -4.21
CA ARG A 72 11.88 -10.51 -4.89
C ARG A 72 12.78 -11.71 -4.57
N TYR A 73 12.30 -12.69 -3.82
CA TYR A 73 13.09 -13.81 -3.29
C TYR A 73 14.31 -13.34 -2.50
N TYR A 74 14.19 -12.19 -1.83
CA TYR A 74 15.25 -11.59 -1.02
C TYR A 74 14.86 -11.66 0.46
N PRO A 75 15.77 -11.99 1.38
CA PRO A 75 15.44 -12.01 2.81
C PRO A 75 15.06 -10.61 3.29
N TYR A 76 13.98 -10.53 4.08
CA TYR A 76 13.64 -9.30 4.78
C TYR A 76 14.67 -9.01 5.87
N VAL A 77 15.31 -7.84 5.82
CA VAL A 77 16.28 -7.37 6.81
C VAL A 77 15.82 -6.02 7.36
N GLU A 78 15.33 -6.03 8.60
CA GLU A 78 14.76 -4.83 9.24
C GLU A 78 15.75 -3.66 9.30
N ALA A 79 17.02 -3.95 9.56
CA ALA A 79 18.07 -2.94 9.65
C ALA A 79 18.28 -2.17 8.33
N ASP A 80 18.16 -2.85 7.19
CA ASP A 80 18.32 -2.24 5.86
C ASP A 80 17.13 -1.35 5.52
N GLU A 81 15.91 -1.79 5.87
CA GLU A 81 14.70 -0.97 5.71
C GLU A 81 14.73 0.27 6.61
N LEU A 82 15.17 0.13 7.87
CA LEU A 82 15.38 1.27 8.76
C LEU A 82 16.39 2.26 8.19
N LYS A 83 17.51 1.78 7.66
CA LYS A 83 18.54 2.61 7.04
C LYS A 83 18.01 3.33 5.79
N SER A 84 17.22 2.65 4.97
CA SER A 84 16.55 3.22 3.80
C SER A 84 15.57 4.33 4.19
N ILE A 85 14.71 4.08 5.18
CA ILE A 85 13.76 5.06 5.70
C ILE A 85 14.49 6.27 6.29
N GLN A 86 15.57 6.06 7.07
CA GLN A 86 16.37 7.15 7.61
C GLN A 86 17.04 8.00 6.51
N GLY A 87 17.52 7.36 5.44
CA GLY A 87 18.03 8.07 4.26
C GLY A 87 16.94 8.94 3.63
N MET A 88 15.77 8.34 3.39
CA MET A 88 14.61 9.03 2.85
C MET A 88 14.16 10.20 3.73
N THR A 89 14.01 10.02 5.04
CA THR A 89 13.55 11.09 5.96
C THR A 89 14.54 12.23 6.11
N LYS A 90 15.84 11.98 5.94
CA LYS A 90 16.88 13.03 5.90
C LYS A 90 16.79 13.88 4.62
N VAL A 91 16.55 13.23 3.48
CA VAL A 91 16.41 13.91 2.18
C VAL A 91 15.07 14.66 2.10
N ILE A 92 14.02 14.09 2.68
CA ILE A 92 12.68 14.68 2.72
C ILE A 92 12.60 15.68 3.88
N GLY A 93 13.12 16.88 3.61
CA GLY A 93 12.92 18.05 4.47
C GLY A 93 11.50 18.62 4.43
N SER A 94 10.60 18.10 3.59
CA SER A 94 9.25 18.61 3.38
C SER A 94 8.21 17.96 4.30
N THR A 95 7.27 18.77 4.77
CA THR A 95 6.06 18.32 5.47
C THR A 95 5.11 17.65 4.48
N TRP A 96 4.65 16.45 4.82
CA TRP A 96 3.62 15.71 4.10
C TRP A 96 2.23 16.24 4.46
N LYS A 97 1.37 16.32 3.45
CA LYS A 97 -0.01 16.76 3.58
C LYS A 97 -0.91 15.71 2.95
N LEU A 98 -1.99 15.38 3.67
CA LEU A 98 -3.12 14.66 3.14
C LEU A 98 -4.11 15.67 2.57
N ASP A 99 -4.55 15.46 1.33
CA ASP A 99 -5.72 16.12 0.75
C ASP A 99 -6.87 15.11 0.65
N PRO A 100 -7.79 15.11 1.64
CA PRO A 100 -8.91 14.17 1.66
C PRO A 100 -10.12 14.68 0.85
N ILE A 101 -10.01 15.83 0.17
CA ILE A 101 -11.15 16.45 -0.50
C ILE A 101 -11.34 15.82 -1.89
N LYS A 102 -12.56 15.36 -2.17
CA LYS A 102 -12.96 14.79 -3.46
C LYS A 102 -12.08 13.59 -3.88
N THR A 103 -11.89 12.65 -2.95
CA THR A 103 -11.16 11.41 -3.21
C THR A 103 -11.99 10.44 -4.07
N LYS A 104 -11.28 9.60 -4.83
CA LYS A 104 -11.82 8.46 -5.57
C LYS A 104 -11.28 7.19 -4.94
N TYR A 105 -12.17 6.22 -4.79
CA TYR A 105 -11.87 4.90 -4.23
C TYR A 105 -12.00 3.85 -5.30
N LYS A 106 -11.02 2.97 -5.40
CA LYS A 106 -11.05 1.85 -6.34
C LYS A 106 -10.60 0.57 -5.66
N LEU A 107 -11.38 -0.47 -5.84
CA LEU A 107 -11.04 -1.81 -5.39
C LEU A 107 -10.26 -2.54 -6.50
N LEU A 108 -9.14 -3.13 -6.13
CA LEU A 108 -8.21 -3.85 -7.00
C LEU A 108 -8.00 -5.28 -6.47
N CYS A 109 -7.42 -6.15 -7.31
CA CYS A 109 -6.97 -7.50 -6.93
C CYS A 109 -8.04 -8.29 -6.15
N ASN A 110 -9.14 -8.66 -6.82
CA ASN A 110 -10.27 -9.37 -6.21
C ASN A 110 -10.85 -8.66 -4.99
N GLN A 111 -10.87 -7.32 -5.04
CA GLN A 111 -11.38 -6.45 -3.99
C GLN A 111 -10.55 -6.47 -2.70
N GLN A 112 -9.31 -6.95 -2.72
CA GLN A 112 -8.45 -7.02 -1.53
C GLN A 112 -7.58 -5.78 -1.32
N ILE A 113 -7.50 -4.90 -2.32
CA ILE A 113 -6.70 -3.69 -2.27
C ILE A 113 -7.60 -2.48 -2.54
N LEU A 114 -7.47 -1.47 -1.69
CA LEU A 114 -8.08 -0.15 -1.86
C LEU A 114 -7.02 0.83 -2.35
N GLU A 115 -7.25 1.39 -3.53
CA GLU A 115 -6.54 2.55 -4.06
C GLU A 115 -7.33 3.82 -3.75
N ILE A 116 -6.63 4.86 -3.28
CA ILE A 116 -7.21 6.17 -2.94
C ILE A 116 -6.46 7.26 -3.70
N THR A 117 -7.16 7.95 -4.59
CA THR A 117 -6.61 9.04 -5.40
C THR A 117 -7.48 10.29 -5.29
N ASN A 118 -6.98 11.43 -5.74
CA ASN A 118 -7.82 12.61 -5.95
C ASN A 118 -8.64 12.48 -7.25
N GLN A 119 -9.47 13.49 -7.58
CA GLN A 119 -10.27 13.45 -8.82
C GLN A 119 -9.45 13.32 -10.12
N LYS A 120 -8.19 13.77 -10.10
CA LYS A 120 -7.25 13.70 -11.23
C LYS A 120 -6.49 12.37 -11.30
N GLY A 121 -6.69 11.47 -10.35
CA GLY A 121 -5.94 10.21 -10.27
C GLY A 121 -4.57 10.35 -9.62
N GLU A 122 -4.27 11.49 -8.96
CA GLU A 122 -3.00 11.72 -8.29
C GLU A 122 -3.05 11.23 -6.83
N PRO A 123 -1.90 10.91 -6.21
CA PRO A 123 -1.87 10.48 -4.81
C PRO A 123 -2.38 11.54 -3.85
N VAL A 124 -3.14 11.09 -2.84
CA VAL A 124 -3.74 11.96 -1.83
C VAL A 124 -2.75 12.47 -0.77
N ILE A 125 -1.58 11.84 -0.65
CA ILE A 125 -0.48 12.31 0.19
C ILE A 125 0.63 12.90 -0.69
N SER A 126 0.90 14.19 -0.47
CA SER A 126 1.91 14.94 -1.21
C SER A 126 2.76 15.84 -0.30
N SER A 127 3.88 16.31 -0.83
CA SER A 127 4.79 17.22 -0.16
C SER A 127 4.97 18.49 -0.99
N LYS A 128 5.28 19.61 -0.33
CA LYS A 128 5.49 20.91 -1.00
C LYS A 128 6.63 20.92 -2.03
N LYS A 129 7.56 19.97 -1.97
CA LYS A 129 8.71 19.84 -2.89
C LYS A 129 8.43 18.87 -4.05
N SER A 130 7.19 18.81 -4.51
CA SER A 130 6.74 17.96 -5.64
C SER A 130 6.87 16.45 -5.42
N GLY A 131 7.02 15.98 -4.18
CA GLY A 131 6.95 14.55 -3.86
C GLY A 131 5.51 14.10 -3.62
N SER A 132 5.12 12.94 -4.12
CA SER A 132 3.83 12.30 -3.85
C SER A 132 4.05 10.82 -3.50
N ILE A 133 3.21 10.27 -2.61
CA ILE A 133 3.28 8.87 -2.23
C ILE A 133 1.98 8.20 -2.69
N PRO A 134 2.00 7.38 -3.75
CA PRO A 134 0.88 6.50 -4.03
C PRO A 134 0.77 5.50 -2.87
N ILE A 135 -0.44 5.35 -2.32
CA ILE A 135 -0.69 4.44 -1.21
C ILE A 135 -1.81 3.50 -1.60
N TYR A 136 -1.52 2.21 -1.44
CA TYR A 136 -2.49 1.14 -1.56
C TYR A 136 -2.67 0.51 -0.20
N LEU A 137 -3.92 0.31 0.18
CA LEU A 137 -4.30 -0.23 1.47
C LEU A 137 -4.94 -1.60 1.32
N SER A 138 -4.76 -2.46 2.31
CA SER A 138 -5.55 -3.68 2.49
C SER A 138 -5.99 -3.79 3.94
N ARG A 139 -6.93 -4.70 4.23
CA ARG A 139 -7.28 -5.06 5.61
C ARG A 139 -6.83 -6.48 5.91
N ILE A 140 -6.16 -6.62 7.04
CA ILE A 140 -5.71 -7.90 7.58
C ILE A 140 -6.06 -7.92 9.06
N ASN A 141 -6.83 -8.92 9.50
CA ASN A 141 -7.28 -9.06 10.88
C ASN A 141 -7.95 -7.78 11.42
N GLY A 142 -8.79 -7.15 10.61
CA GLY A 142 -9.54 -5.94 10.91
C GLY A 142 -8.70 -4.65 10.89
N LYS A 143 -7.40 -4.70 10.56
CA LYS A 143 -6.51 -3.53 10.59
C LYS A 143 -6.09 -3.12 9.19
N TRP A 144 -6.03 -1.81 8.95
CA TRP A 144 -5.44 -1.25 7.74
C TRP A 144 -3.94 -1.51 7.71
N VAL A 145 -3.45 -1.95 6.56
CA VAL A 145 -2.02 -2.11 6.26
C VAL A 145 -1.69 -1.43 4.95
N ILE A 146 -0.51 -0.82 4.88
CA ILE A 146 0.04 -0.30 3.61
C ILE A 146 0.66 -1.48 2.86
N VAL A 147 0.20 -1.72 1.64
CA VAL A 147 0.66 -2.84 0.81
C VAL A 147 1.54 -2.41 -0.35
N ARG A 148 1.38 -1.18 -0.84
CA ARG A 148 2.24 -0.54 -1.83
C ARG A 148 2.37 0.94 -1.56
#